data_AF-A0A090T9F9-F1
#
_entry.id   AF-A0A090T9F9-F1
#
_cell.length_a   1.000
_cell.length_b   1.000
_cell.length_c   1.000
_cell.angle_alpha   90.00
_cell.angle_beta   90.00
_cell.angle_gamma   90.00
#
_symmetry.space_group_name_H-M   'P 1'
#
loop_
_entity.id
_entity.type
_entity.pdbx_description
1 polymer ?
#
loop_
_entity_poly.entity_id
_entity_poly.type
_entity_poly.pdbx_seq_one_letter_code
_entity_poly.pdbx_strand_id
1 'polypeptide(L)'
;MIKHTFWLVVVSLVLSFPASARWDYQDDDLPTPSEDALALESEISTLPTKLFMTPSDSNKVRRLLAYTLDQQDREIITFNESLAVYRDETSEEHWFDVQTQYLTLNSLSHSKQALLELASDKTFQQLTGFGPDGVTQFKQELEITRLNAEYFVFFQLRSLKTLIKEIFISPIPVIWVGVQVFFIYSVLMWWLANQKKAI
;
A
#
# COMPACT_ATOMS: atom_id res chain seq x y z
N MET A 1 -6.33 -26.32 45.99
CA MET A 1 -5.67 -25.13 45.37
C MET A 1 -6.12 -24.82 43.93
N ILE A 2 -7.02 -25.59 43.30
CA ILE A 2 -7.39 -25.44 41.87
C ILE A 2 -8.51 -24.39 41.61
N LYS A 3 -9.28 -24.00 42.63
CA LYS A 3 -10.41 -23.07 42.46
C LYS A 3 -9.98 -21.61 42.24
N HIS A 4 -8.86 -21.18 42.82
CA HIS A 4 -8.40 -19.79 42.70
C HIS A 4 -7.71 -19.51 41.36
N THR A 5 -7.01 -20.49 40.79
CA THR A 5 -6.35 -20.36 39.48
C THR A 5 -7.36 -20.27 38.34
N PHE A 6 -8.47 -21.01 38.43
CA PHE A 6 -9.54 -20.94 37.42
C PHE A 6 -10.20 -19.55 37.38
N TRP A 7 -10.45 -18.95 38.54
CA TRP A 7 -11.06 -17.62 38.63
C TRP A 7 -10.14 -16.52 38.07
N LEU A 8 -8.83 -16.65 38.27
CA LEU A 8 -7.83 -15.71 37.75
C LEU A 8 -7.72 -15.76 36.21
N VAL A 9 -7.83 -16.96 35.62
CA VAL A 9 -7.84 -17.13 34.15
C VAL A 9 -9.10 -16.53 33.54
N VAL A 10 -10.27 -16.74 34.17
CA VAL A 10 -11.55 -16.18 33.70
C VAL A 10 -11.56 -14.65 33.79
N VAL A 11 -11.05 -14.07 34.89
CA VAL A 11 -10.97 -12.61 35.03
C VAL A 11 -9.99 -11.99 34.03
N SER A 12 -8.85 -12.64 33.76
CA SER A 12 -7.90 -12.20 32.73
C SER A 12 -8.54 -12.20 31.34
N LEU A 13 -9.35 -13.22 31.02
CA LEU A 13 -10.04 -13.33 29.74
C LEU A 13 -11.11 -12.23 29.55
N VAL A 14 -11.80 -11.84 30.62
CA VAL A 14 -12.86 -10.81 30.58
C VAL A 14 -12.29 -9.39 30.56
N LEU A 15 -11.09 -9.17 31.09
CA LEU A 15 -10.40 -7.88 31.04
C LEU A 15 -9.55 -7.69 29.77
N SER A 16 -9.45 -8.71 28.92
CA SER A 16 -8.81 -8.65 27.61
C SER A 16 -9.72 -7.99 26.59
N PHE A 17 -10.11 -6.74 26.83
CA PHE A 17 -10.72 -5.95 25.78
C PHE A 17 -9.65 -5.65 24.72
N PRO A 18 -9.92 -5.88 23.42
CA PRO A 18 -9.07 -5.34 22.38
C PRO A 18 -9.17 -3.82 22.50
N ALA A 19 -8.11 -3.19 22.99
CA ALA A 19 -7.92 -1.76 22.83
C ALA A 19 -7.68 -1.49 21.34
N SER A 20 -8.75 -1.55 20.55
CA SER A 20 -8.77 -1.02 19.20
C SER A 20 -8.87 0.49 19.30
N ALA A 21 -7.79 1.13 19.75
CA ALA A 21 -7.62 2.56 19.65
C ALA A 21 -7.39 2.88 18.17
N ARG A 22 -8.49 3.06 17.43
CA ARG A 22 -8.43 3.69 16.10
C ARG A 22 -8.25 5.18 16.37
N TRP A 23 -6.99 5.62 16.37
CA TRP A 23 -6.64 7.03 16.37
C TRP A 23 -7.20 7.64 15.09
N ASP A 24 -8.35 8.29 15.22
CA ASP A 24 -9.01 9.10 14.19
C ASP A 24 -8.66 10.56 14.50
N TYR A 25 -7.37 10.88 14.38
CA TYR A 25 -6.84 12.24 14.42
C TYR A 25 -5.85 12.32 13.26
N GLN A 26 -6.35 12.68 12.07
CA GLN A 26 -5.85 13.82 11.31
C GLN A 26 -6.64 13.97 10.01
N ASP A 27 -7.33 15.11 9.88
CA ASP A 27 -7.63 15.78 8.61
C ASP A 27 -6.31 16.30 7.99
N ASP A 28 -5.30 15.43 7.88
CA ASP A 28 -4.21 15.65 6.95
C ASP A 28 -4.74 15.06 5.64
N ASP A 29 -4.86 15.88 4.59
CA ASP A 29 -5.16 15.38 3.25
C ASP A 29 -4.25 14.18 3.00
N LEU A 30 -4.84 12.98 2.93
CA LEU A 30 -4.10 11.79 2.58
C LEU A 30 -3.80 11.86 1.09
N PRO A 31 -2.63 11.37 0.64
CA PRO A 31 -2.33 11.36 -0.78
C PRO A 31 -3.39 10.51 -1.47
N THR A 32 -4.02 11.09 -2.49
CA THR A 32 -5.07 10.48 -3.28
C THR A 32 -4.67 10.53 -4.76
N PRO A 33 -5.17 9.61 -5.61
CA PRO A 33 -4.98 9.74 -7.05
C PRO A 33 -5.50 11.10 -7.55
N SER A 34 -4.92 11.60 -8.65
CA SER A 34 -5.38 12.84 -9.28
C SER A 34 -6.87 12.80 -9.63
N GLU A 35 -7.51 13.97 -9.63
CA GLU A 35 -8.94 14.09 -9.98
C GLU A 35 -9.24 13.50 -11.36
N ASP A 36 -8.32 13.65 -12.32
CA ASP A 36 -8.44 13.07 -13.67
C ASP A 36 -8.46 11.53 -13.64
N ALA A 37 -7.63 10.91 -12.80
CA ALA A 37 -7.60 9.45 -12.64
C ALA A 37 -8.89 8.93 -11.98
N LEU A 38 -9.37 9.63 -10.94
CA LEU A 38 -10.63 9.29 -10.26
C LEU A 38 -11.85 9.49 -11.17
N ALA A 39 -11.89 10.57 -11.93
CA ALA A 39 -12.96 10.85 -12.88
C ALA A 39 -13.01 9.79 -13.99
N LEU A 40 -11.84 9.38 -14.48
CA LEU A 40 -11.71 8.31 -15.48
C LEU A 40 -12.21 6.96 -14.92
N GLU A 41 -11.79 6.58 -13.72
CA GLU A 41 -12.24 5.35 -13.06
C GLU A 41 -13.77 5.34 -12.88
N SER A 42 -14.32 6.48 -12.42
CA SER A 42 -15.77 6.67 -12.32
C SER A 42 -16.45 6.53 -13.67
N GLU A 43 -15.92 7.13 -14.73
CA GLU A 43 -16.53 7.03 -16.07
C GLU A 43 -16.49 5.60 -16.61
N ILE A 44 -15.40 4.86 -16.39
CA ILE A 44 -15.25 3.45 -16.81
C ILE A 44 -16.26 2.56 -16.10
N SER A 45 -16.53 2.79 -14.81
CA SER A 45 -17.50 2.00 -14.03
C SER A 45 -18.93 2.05 -14.59
N THR A 46 -19.24 3.07 -15.40
CA THR A 46 -20.57 3.22 -16.04
C THR A 46 -20.71 2.41 -17.33
N LEU A 47 -19.62 1.85 -17.85
CA LEU A 47 -19.64 1.12 -19.11
C LEU A 47 -20.33 -0.24 -18.95
N PRO A 48 -21.17 -0.65 -19.92
CA PRO A 48 -21.75 -1.98 -19.90
C PRO A 48 -20.67 -3.05 -20.11
N THR A 49 -20.92 -4.27 -19.65
CA THR A 49 -20.02 -5.39 -19.93
C THR A 49 -19.96 -5.69 -21.44
N LYS A 50 -18.85 -6.28 -21.89
CA LYS A 50 -18.53 -6.50 -23.32
C LYS A 50 -19.66 -7.12 -24.15
N LEU A 51 -20.46 -8.01 -23.56
CA LEU A 51 -21.59 -8.69 -24.22
C LEU A 51 -22.78 -7.77 -24.54
N PHE A 52 -22.93 -6.66 -23.81
CA PHE A 52 -24.04 -5.71 -23.95
C PHE A 52 -23.61 -4.38 -24.57
N MET A 53 -22.35 -4.26 -25.01
CA MET A 53 -21.83 -3.04 -25.61
C MET A 53 -22.44 -2.77 -26.99
N THR A 54 -22.85 -1.54 -27.22
CA THR A 54 -23.22 -1.02 -28.53
C THR A 54 -21.98 -0.54 -29.31
N PRO A 55 -22.09 -0.25 -30.62
CA PRO A 55 -21.02 0.42 -31.36
C PRO A 55 -20.63 1.79 -30.77
N SER A 56 -21.58 2.50 -30.16
CA SER A 56 -21.30 3.77 -29.46
C SER A 56 -20.41 3.55 -28.24
N ASP A 57 -20.70 2.52 -27.45
CA ASP A 57 -19.89 2.17 -26.27
C ASP A 57 -18.48 1.74 -26.67
N SER A 58 -18.35 1.01 -27.78
CA SER A 58 -17.04 0.62 -28.33
C SER A 58 -16.20 1.83 -28.75
N ASN A 59 -16.82 2.85 -29.34
CA ASN A 59 -16.14 4.10 -29.66
C ASN A 59 -15.77 4.90 -28.40
N LYS A 60 -16.64 4.88 -27.38
CA LYS A 60 -16.37 5.50 -26.08
C LYS A 60 -15.17 4.82 -25.40
N VAL A 61 -15.11 3.49 -25.36
CA VAL A 61 -13.96 2.73 -24.84
C VAL A 61 -12.68 3.11 -25.56
N ARG A 62 -12.68 3.19 -26.89
CA ARG A 62 -11.49 3.62 -27.66
C ARG A 62 -11.03 5.02 -27.31
N ARG A 63 -11.97 5.97 -27.14
CA ARG A 63 -11.65 7.35 -26.76
C ARG A 63 -11.08 7.42 -25.34
N LEU A 64 -11.72 6.72 -24.40
CA LEU A 64 -11.25 6.66 -23.02
C LEU A 64 -9.87 6.01 -22.96
N LEU A 65 -9.64 4.91 -23.69
CA LEU A 65 -8.35 4.24 -23.73
C LEU A 65 -7.25 5.16 -24.27
N ALA A 66 -7.50 5.89 -25.36
CA ALA A 66 -6.55 6.87 -25.89
C ALA A 66 -6.25 7.98 -24.87
N TYR A 67 -7.27 8.47 -24.17
CA TYR A 67 -7.11 9.46 -23.11
C TYR A 67 -6.30 8.92 -21.92
N THR A 68 -6.56 7.68 -21.49
CA THR A 68 -5.81 7.03 -20.40
C THR A 68 -4.33 6.87 -20.74
N LEU A 69 -4.01 6.45 -21.98
CA LEU A 69 -2.63 6.31 -22.42
C LEU A 69 -1.90 7.65 -22.44
N ASP A 70 -2.56 8.69 -22.94
CA ASP A 70 -2.02 10.05 -22.99
C ASP A 70 -1.81 10.66 -21.59
N GLN A 71 -2.72 10.39 -20.64
CA GLN A 71 -2.53 10.77 -19.24
C GLN A 71 -1.39 9.98 -18.58
N GLN A 72 -1.33 8.67 -18.80
CA GLN A 72 -0.27 7.82 -18.27
C GLN A 72 1.11 8.31 -18.73
N ASP A 73 1.26 8.70 -19.99
CA ASP A 73 2.51 9.22 -20.53
C ASP A 73 2.99 10.49 -19.83
N ARG A 74 2.07 11.39 -19.49
CA ARG A 74 2.39 12.59 -18.71
C ARG A 74 2.78 12.24 -17.28
N GLU A 75 1.99 11.41 -16.62
CA GLU A 75 2.22 11.10 -15.20
C GLU A 75 3.45 10.24 -14.96
N ILE A 76 3.93 9.47 -15.95
CA ILE A 76 5.25 8.83 -15.89
C ILE A 76 6.36 9.88 -15.71
N ILE A 77 6.29 10.97 -16.47
CA ILE A 77 7.28 12.06 -16.40
C ILE A 77 7.17 12.75 -15.04
N THR A 78 5.95 13.13 -14.64
CA THR A 78 5.71 13.78 -13.33
C THR A 78 6.18 12.93 -12.16
N PHE A 79 5.94 11.61 -12.21
CA PHE A 79 6.36 10.71 -11.14
C PHE A 79 7.88 10.59 -11.05
N ASN A 80 8.56 10.48 -12.19
CA ASN A 80 10.02 10.46 -12.24
C ASN A 80 10.62 11.77 -11.71
N GLU A 81 10.03 12.92 -12.05
CA GLU A 81 10.42 14.22 -11.52
C GLU A 81 10.20 14.31 -10.00
N SER A 82 9.05 13.87 -9.51
CA SER A 82 8.72 13.86 -8.08
C SER A 82 9.69 12.99 -7.28
N LEU A 83 10.05 11.80 -7.81
CA LEU A 83 11.06 10.93 -7.21
C LEU A 83 12.46 11.56 -7.21
N ALA A 84 12.82 12.27 -8.28
CA ALA A 84 14.09 12.98 -8.36
C ALA A 84 14.16 14.11 -7.33
N VAL A 85 13.11 14.92 -7.21
CA VAL A 85 13.01 15.99 -6.22
C VAL A 85 13.10 15.43 -4.79
N TYR A 86 12.34 14.38 -4.48
CA TYR A 86 12.40 13.75 -3.15
C TYR A 86 13.78 13.15 -2.82
N ARG A 87 14.49 12.63 -3.83
CA ARG A 87 15.85 12.11 -3.66
C ARG A 87 16.85 13.21 -3.31
N ASP A 88 16.70 14.39 -3.93
CA ASP A 88 17.59 15.53 -3.71
C ASP A 88 17.25 16.26 -2.39
N GLU A 89 15.96 16.38 -2.07
CA GLU A 89 15.46 17.00 -0.85
C GLU A 89 14.39 16.14 -0.18
N THR A 90 14.78 15.40 0.87
CA THR A 90 13.84 14.57 1.61
C THR A 90 12.95 15.42 2.53
N SER A 91 11.73 15.73 2.08
CA SER A 91 10.70 16.43 2.87
C SER A 91 9.37 15.65 2.88
N GLU A 92 8.49 15.96 3.84
CA GLU A 92 7.15 15.37 3.90
C GLU A 92 6.26 15.80 2.72
N GLU A 93 6.42 17.04 2.26
CA GLU A 93 5.71 17.59 1.10
C GLU A 93 6.11 16.87 -0.19
N HIS A 94 7.41 16.71 -0.45
CA HIS A 94 7.87 15.97 -1.63
C HIS A 94 7.51 14.48 -1.55
N TRP A 95 7.47 13.91 -0.34
CA TRP A 95 6.98 12.55 -0.16
C TRP A 95 5.49 12.43 -0.47
N PHE A 96 4.69 13.42 -0.08
CA PHE A 96 3.27 13.49 -0.40
C PHE A 96 3.03 13.52 -1.90
N ASP A 97 3.81 14.32 -2.65
CA ASP A 97 3.75 14.38 -4.11
C ASP A 97 4.10 13.02 -4.73
N VAL A 98 5.19 12.39 -4.27
CA VAL A 98 5.60 11.05 -4.72
C VAL A 98 4.49 10.01 -4.47
N GLN A 99 3.83 10.04 -3.32
CA GLN A 99 2.73 9.12 -3.02
C GLN A 99 1.50 9.38 -3.89
N THR A 100 1.14 10.64 -4.09
CA THR A 100 0.06 11.05 -4.98
C THR A 100 0.31 10.56 -6.41
N GLN A 101 1.54 10.71 -6.91
CA GLN A 101 1.89 10.26 -8.26
C GLN A 101 1.91 8.74 -8.40
N TYR A 102 2.42 8.02 -7.39
CA TYR A 102 2.32 6.57 -7.34
C TYR A 102 0.87 6.08 -7.42
N LEU A 103 -0.02 6.67 -6.62
CA LEU A 103 -1.45 6.31 -6.59
C LEU A 103 -2.15 6.66 -7.91
N THR A 104 -1.81 7.80 -8.49
CA THR A 104 -2.34 8.26 -9.79
C THR A 104 -1.98 7.28 -10.90
N LEU A 105 -0.70 6.94 -11.06
CA LEU A 105 -0.27 5.98 -12.08
C LEU A 105 -0.87 4.59 -11.86
N ASN A 106 -1.00 4.15 -10.60
CA ASN A 106 -1.62 2.86 -10.32
C ASN A 106 -3.12 2.83 -10.73
N SER A 107 -3.86 3.91 -10.44
CA SER A 107 -5.27 4.05 -10.87
C SER A 107 -5.39 4.09 -12.40
N LEU A 108 -4.50 4.82 -13.09
CA LEU A 108 -4.45 4.86 -14.56
C LEU A 108 -4.12 3.49 -15.16
N SER A 109 -3.19 2.73 -14.58
CA SER A 109 -2.88 1.36 -15.02
C SER A 109 -4.07 0.41 -14.85
N HIS A 110 -4.81 0.50 -13.74
CA HIS A 110 -6.05 -0.25 -13.56
C HIS A 110 -7.12 0.15 -14.58
N SER A 111 -7.30 1.45 -14.82
CA SER A 111 -8.23 1.98 -15.82
C SER A 111 -7.88 1.50 -17.24
N LYS A 112 -6.60 1.52 -17.60
CA LYS A 112 -6.08 0.99 -18.87
C LYS A 112 -6.41 -0.49 -19.02
N GLN A 113 -6.18 -1.30 -17.99
CA GLN A 113 -6.50 -2.72 -18.02
C GLN A 113 -8.00 -2.95 -18.24
N ALA A 114 -8.86 -2.28 -17.46
CA ALA A 114 -10.31 -2.40 -17.60
C ALA A 114 -10.80 -2.03 -19.02
N LEU A 115 -10.25 -0.95 -19.58
CA LEU A 115 -10.57 -0.52 -20.95
C LEU A 115 -10.05 -1.48 -22.02
N LEU A 116 -8.88 -2.09 -21.82
CA LEU A 116 -8.34 -3.12 -22.71
C LEU A 116 -9.20 -4.40 -22.72
N GLU A 117 -9.75 -4.78 -21.58
CA GLU A 117 -10.67 -5.93 -21.47
C GLU A 117 -11.98 -5.68 -22.25
N LEU A 118 -12.48 -4.44 -22.24
CA LEU A 118 -13.66 -4.02 -22.99
C LEU A 118 -13.37 -3.74 -24.48
N ALA A 119 -12.10 -3.55 -24.84
CA ALA A 119 -11.72 -3.22 -26.20
C ALA A 119 -11.95 -4.38 -27.19
N SER A 120 -12.01 -4.03 -28.49
CA SER A 120 -12.03 -5.02 -29.56
C SER A 120 -10.69 -5.75 -29.67
N ASP A 121 -10.72 -7.00 -30.13
CA ASP A 121 -9.52 -7.84 -30.22
C ASP A 121 -8.42 -7.20 -31.09
N LYS A 122 -8.81 -6.48 -32.15
CA LYS A 122 -7.87 -5.70 -32.97
C LYS A 122 -7.16 -4.62 -32.15
N THR A 123 -7.89 -3.88 -31.32
CA THR A 123 -7.33 -2.80 -30.50
C THR A 123 -6.45 -3.38 -29.39
N PHE A 124 -6.90 -4.47 -28.77
CA PHE A 124 -6.13 -5.20 -27.77
C PHE A 124 -4.78 -5.70 -28.34
N GLN A 125 -4.80 -6.36 -29.50
CA GLN A 125 -3.58 -6.87 -30.15
C GLN A 125 -2.65 -5.74 -30.62
N GLN A 126 -3.19 -4.60 -31.03
CA GLN A 126 -2.38 -3.44 -31.42
C GLN A 126 -1.56 -2.90 -30.23
N LEU A 127 -2.15 -2.87 -29.03
CA LEU A 127 -1.53 -2.31 -27.82
C LEU A 127 -0.73 -3.32 -26.99
N THR A 128 -1.02 -4.63 -27.10
CA THR A 128 -0.33 -5.69 -26.35
C THR A 128 0.59 -6.56 -27.21
N GLY A 129 0.46 -6.48 -28.53
CA GLY A 129 1.27 -7.26 -29.47
C GLY A 129 2.64 -6.65 -29.76
N PHE A 130 3.42 -7.31 -30.61
CA PHE A 130 4.77 -6.89 -30.98
C PHE A 130 4.83 -5.81 -32.09
N GLY A 131 3.74 -5.07 -32.29
CA GLY A 131 3.70 -3.94 -33.22
C GLY A 131 4.38 -2.68 -32.67
N PRO A 132 4.50 -1.60 -33.47
CA PRO A 132 5.11 -0.34 -33.01
C PRO A 132 4.45 0.21 -31.74
N ASP A 133 3.12 0.18 -31.68
CA ASP A 133 2.36 0.67 -30.53
C ASP A 133 2.60 -0.23 -29.31
N GLY A 134 2.47 -1.54 -29.45
CA GLY A 134 2.68 -2.46 -28.33
C GLY A 134 4.12 -2.50 -27.79
N VAL A 135 5.15 -2.28 -28.63
CA VAL A 135 6.53 -2.10 -28.14
C VAL A 135 6.66 -0.78 -27.36
N THR A 136 5.98 0.27 -27.79
CA THR A 136 5.96 1.55 -27.07
C THR A 136 5.29 1.39 -25.71
N GLN A 137 4.14 0.72 -25.68
CA GLN A 137 3.42 0.37 -24.45
C GLN A 137 4.29 -0.48 -23.52
N PHE A 138 4.99 -1.48 -24.04
CA PHE A 138 5.89 -2.30 -23.23
C PHE A 138 7.01 -1.47 -22.58
N LYS A 139 7.59 -0.50 -23.30
CA LYS A 139 8.62 0.40 -22.73
C LYS A 139 8.04 1.28 -21.63
N GLN A 140 6.83 1.79 -21.80
CA GLN A 140 6.14 2.58 -20.78
C GLN A 140 5.89 1.76 -19.51
N GLU A 141 5.39 0.53 -19.65
CA GLU A 141 5.19 -0.39 -18.50
C GLU A 141 6.50 -0.73 -17.79
N LEU A 142 7.59 -0.88 -18.53
CA LEU A 142 8.91 -1.11 -17.95
C LEU A 142 9.38 0.11 -17.16
N GLU A 143 9.14 1.32 -17.67
CA GLU A 143 9.47 2.56 -16.96
C GLU A 143 8.61 2.73 -15.69
N ILE A 144 7.30 2.50 -15.77
CA ILE A 144 6.41 2.50 -14.59
C ILE A 144 6.91 1.49 -13.55
N THR A 145 7.29 0.28 -13.97
CA THR A 145 7.80 -0.76 -13.07
C THR A 145 9.08 -0.31 -12.38
N ARG A 146 9.98 0.34 -13.11
CA ARG A 146 11.22 0.90 -12.56
C ARG A 146 10.92 1.98 -11.52
N LEU A 147 10.05 2.94 -11.84
CA LEU A 147 9.68 4.03 -10.92
C LEU A 147 8.99 3.49 -9.67
N ASN A 148 8.10 2.51 -9.81
CA ASN A 148 7.46 1.81 -8.68
C ASN A 148 8.48 1.10 -7.79
N ALA A 149 9.52 0.48 -8.37
CA ALA A 149 10.59 -0.14 -7.60
C ALA A 149 11.37 0.89 -6.78
N GLU A 150 11.69 2.05 -7.37
CA GLU A 150 12.36 3.16 -6.66
C GLU A 150 11.47 3.71 -5.53
N TYR A 151 10.18 3.92 -5.80
CA TYR A 151 9.19 4.27 -4.78
C TYR A 151 9.16 3.28 -3.62
N PHE A 152 9.10 1.97 -3.91
CA PHE A 152 9.07 0.96 -2.85
C PHE A 152 10.34 0.98 -2.00
N VAL A 153 11.51 1.21 -2.59
CA VAL A 153 12.75 1.37 -1.82
C VAL A 153 12.62 2.54 -0.84
N PHE A 154 12.19 3.71 -1.30
CA PHE A 154 12.00 4.87 -0.43
C PHE A 154 10.94 4.63 0.66
N PHE A 155 9.81 4.01 0.29
CA PHE A 155 8.75 3.65 1.21
C PHE A 155 9.26 2.73 2.33
N GLN A 156 10.03 1.68 2.00
CA GLN A 156 10.56 0.74 2.99
C GLN A 156 11.61 1.37 3.90
N LEU A 157 12.47 2.24 3.36
CA LEU A 157 13.45 2.98 4.18
C LEU A 157 12.76 3.93 5.16
N ARG A 158 11.73 4.63 4.68
CA ARG A 158 10.93 5.54 5.48
C ARG A 158 10.15 4.80 6.57
N SER A 159 9.46 3.71 6.23
CA SER A 159 8.73 2.89 7.20
C SER A 159 9.66 2.35 8.28
N LEU A 160 10.85 1.87 7.92
CA LEU A 160 11.86 1.44 8.87
C LEU A 160 12.32 2.57 9.79
N LYS A 161 12.58 3.77 9.24
CA LYS A 161 12.96 4.96 10.04
C LYS A 161 11.87 5.34 11.04
N THR A 162 10.61 5.31 10.62
CA THR A 162 9.46 5.57 11.49
C THR A 162 9.33 4.51 12.58
N LEU A 163 9.41 3.22 12.23
CA LEU A 163 9.37 2.12 13.19
C LEU A 163 10.49 2.24 14.24
N ILE A 164 11.72 2.52 13.80
CA ILE A 164 12.86 2.75 14.70
C ILE A 164 12.55 3.92 15.64
N LYS A 165 12.07 5.06 15.10
CA LYS A 165 11.74 6.25 15.90
C LYS A 165 10.65 5.94 16.92
N GLU A 166 9.60 5.21 16.55
CA GLU A 166 8.51 4.82 17.45
C GLU A 166 8.97 3.88 18.57
N ILE A 167 9.84 2.91 18.26
CA ILE A 167 10.45 2.01 19.25
C ILE A 167 11.24 2.81 20.29
N PHE A 168 11.96 3.85 19.88
CA PHE A 168 12.75 4.68 20.78
C PHE A 168 11.92 5.71 21.57
N ILE A 169 10.77 6.17 21.05
CA ILE A 169 9.89 7.14 21.72
C ILE A 169 8.97 6.46 22.75
N SER A 170 8.43 5.28 22.42
CA SER A 170 7.61 4.48 23.34
C SER A 170 8.29 3.13 23.57
N PRO A 171 9.32 3.05 24.44
CA PRO A 171 10.00 1.80 24.75
C PRO A 171 9.14 0.85 25.60
N ILE A 172 7.89 1.22 25.92
CA ILE A 172 6.96 0.46 26.75
C ILE A 172 6.85 -1.01 26.29
N PRO A 173 6.66 -1.33 24.99
CA PRO A 173 6.56 -2.72 24.56
C PRO A 173 7.87 -3.50 24.76
N VAL A 174 9.02 -2.87 24.49
CA VAL A 174 10.34 -3.49 24.63
C VAL A 174 10.71 -3.72 26.09
N ILE A 175 10.46 -2.72 26.94
CA ILE A 175 10.65 -2.82 28.39
C ILE A 175 9.70 -3.88 28.97
N TRP A 176 8.45 -3.92 28.51
CA TRP A 176 7.46 -4.89 28.97
C TRP A 176 7.86 -6.33 28.65
N VAL A 177 8.34 -6.59 27.43
CA VAL A 177 8.89 -7.89 27.04
C VAL A 177 10.12 -8.23 27.90
N GLY A 178 11.02 -7.26 28.14
CA GLY A 178 12.16 -7.44 29.03
C GLY A 178 11.76 -7.83 30.46
N VAL A 179 10.75 -7.17 31.02
CA VAL A 179 10.21 -7.48 32.35
C VAL A 179 9.59 -8.87 32.40
N GLN A 180 8.82 -9.27 31.37
CA GLN A 180 8.24 -10.61 31.30
C GLN A 180 9.31 -11.71 31.27
N VAL A 181 10.35 -11.55 30.44
CA VAL A 181 11.46 -12.49 30.35
C VAL A 181 12.22 -12.56 31.69
N PHE A 182 12.48 -11.41 32.32
CA PHE A 182 13.13 -11.36 33.64
C PHE A 182 12.31 -12.06 34.72
N PHE A 183 10.98 -11.90 34.70
CA PHE A 183 10.08 -12.55 35.65
C PHE A 183 10.09 -14.07 35.48
N ILE A 184 9.98 -14.58 34.25
CA ILE A 184 10.07 -16.02 33.96
C ILE A 184 11.42 -16.57 34.41
N TYR A 185 12.52 -15.89 34.09
CA TYR A 185 13.86 -16.28 34.51
C TYR A 185 13.99 -16.33 36.03
N SER A 186 13.46 -15.34 36.75
CA SER A 186 13.49 -15.28 38.21
C SER A 186 12.69 -16.42 38.85
N VAL A 187 11.50 -16.74 38.33
CA VAL A 187 10.69 -17.88 38.80
C VAL A 187 11.42 -19.20 38.57
N LEU A 188 12.05 -19.36 37.39
CA LEU A 188 12.81 -20.56 37.06
C LEU A 188 14.03 -20.73 37.97
N MET A 189 14.78 -19.66 38.20
CA MET A 189 15.95 -19.66 39.09
C MET A 189 15.56 -19.92 40.55
N TRP A 190 14.46 -19.33 41.02
CA TRP A 190 13.92 -19.61 42.35
C TRP A 190 13.53 -21.09 42.50
N TRP A 191 12.84 -21.65 41.49
CA TRP A 191 12.48 -23.06 41.47
C TRP A 191 13.72 -23.97 41.56
N LEU A 192 14.74 -23.68 40.77
CA LEU A 192 15.98 -24.46 40.71
C LEU A 192 16.79 -24.36 42.02
N ALA A 193 16.80 -23.19 42.66
CA ALA A 193 17.44 -23.00 43.96
C ALA A 193 16.72 -23.74 45.09
N ASN A 194 15.38 -23.84 45.03
CA ASN A 194 14.59 -24.52 46.06
C ASN A 194 14.62 -26.06 45.91
N GLN A 195 14.89 -26.59 44.70
CA GLN A 195 15.10 -28.04 44.51
C GLN A 195 16.42 -28.55 45.13
N LYS A 196 17.45 -27.71 45.25
CA LYS A 196 18.71 -28.08 45.94
C LYS A 196 18.56 -28.28 47.46
N LYS A 197 17.43 -27.89 48.05
CA LYS A 197 17.12 -28.09 49.48
C LYS A 197 16.29 -29.35 49.76
N ALA A 198 15.89 -30.09 48.72
CA ALA A 198 15.01 -31.26 48.82
C ALA A 198 15.74 -32.60 48.54
N ILE A 199 17.07 -32.61 48.49
CA ILE A 199 17.94 -33.80 48.50
C ILE A 199 18.74 -33.78 49.80
#